data_AF-E2CRK7-F1
#
_entry.id   AF-E2CRK7-F1
#
_cell.length_a   1.000
_cell.length_b   1.000
_cell.length_c   1.000
_cell.angle_alpha   90.00
_cell.angle_beta   90.00
_cell.angle_gamma   90.00
#
_symmetry.space_group_name_H-M   'P 1'
#
loop_
_entity.id
_entity.type
_entity.pdbx_description
1 polymer ?
#
loop_
_entity_poly.entity_id
_entity_poly.type
_entity_poly.pdbx_seq_one_letter_code
_entity_poly.pdbx_strand_id
1 'polypeptide(L)'
;MRVRFLKPAYFIWLIILGGAYGASQIVGLPHLRFVYDFQTAGNPFDTFADRYFTRCSYWGPNGKFTIHFPAHGECALFRFFTANSEYAER
;
A
#
# COMPACT_ATOMS: atom_id res chain seq x y z
N MET A 1 -20.14 -25.36 41.97
CA MET A 1 -19.26 -24.78 40.93
C MET A 1 -19.50 -23.28 40.89
N ARG A 2 -18.47 -22.46 41.16
CA ARG A 2 -18.63 -20.99 41.24
C ARG A 2 -18.32 -20.40 39.87
N VAL A 3 -19.36 -20.02 39.12
CA VAL A 3 -19.23 -19.46 37.78
C VAL A 3 -18.52 -18.11 37.91
N ARG A 4 -17.27 -18.03 37.49
CA ARG A 4 -16.52 -16.76 37.43
C ARG A 4 -16.81 -16.14 36.07
N PHE A 5 -17.60 -15.07 36.05
CA PHE A 5 -17.81 -14.27 34.85
C PHE A 5 -16.45 -13.75 34.34
N LEU A 6 -16.19 -13.90 33.04
CA LEU A 6 -15.00 -13.37 32.38
C LEU A 6 -14.98 -11.86 32.54
N LYS A 7 -13.87 -11.32 33.06
CA LYS A 7 -13.70 -9.87 33.23
C LYS A 7 -13.68 -9.20 31.84
N PRO A 8 -14.39 -8.07 31.63
CA PRO A 8 -14.34 -7.32 30.37
C PRO A 8 -12.93 -6.92 29.93
N ALA A 9 -12.01 -6.77 30.89
CA ALA A 9 -10.60 -6.48 30.64
C ALA A 9 -9.91 -7.53 29.75
N TYR A 10 -10.39 -8.78 29.73
CA TYR A 10 -9.86 -9.81 28.83
C TYR A 10 -10.20 -9.57 27.35
N PHE A 11 -11.03 -8.57 27.01
CA PHE A 11 -11.39 -8.24 25.64
C PHE A 11 -10.74 -6.95 25.12
N ILE A 12 -9.90 -6.28 25.92
CA ILE A 12 -9.20 -5.05 25.48
C ILE A 12 -8.34 -5.31 24.23
N TRP A 13 -7.72 -6.49 24.13
CA TRP A 13 -6.95 -6.87 22.93
C TRP A 13 -7.83 -7.00 21.68
N LEU A 14 -9.11 -7.37 21.80
CA LEU A 14 -10.04 -7.39 20.67
C LEU A 14 -10.33 -5.97 20.17
N ILE A 15 -10.39 -4.98 21.07
CA ILE A 15 -10.53 -3.58 20.69
C ILE A 15 -9.28 -3.11 19.94
N ILE A 16 -8.09 -3.50 20.40
CA ILE A 16 -6.83 -3.19 19.71
C ILE A 16 -6.80 -3.82 18.31
N LEU A 17 -7.11 -5.11 18.20
CA LEU A 17 -7.14 -5.79 16.89
C LEU A 17 -8.22 -5.24 15.97
N GLY A 18 -9.42 -4.99 16.50
CA GLY A 18 -10.52 -4.40 15.75
C GLY A 18 -10.20 -2.98 15.29
N GLY A 19 -9.55 -2.19 16.14
CA GLY A 19 -9.08 -0.84 15.81
C GLY A 19 -7.98 -0.85 14.74
N ALA A 20 -6.97 -1.74 14.88
CA ALA A 20 -5.92 -1.90 13.88
C ALA A 20 -6.48 -2.38 12.53
N TYR A 21 -7.41 -3.34 12.55
CA TYR A 21 -8.11 -3.79 11.36
C TYR A 21 -8.91 -2.64 10.73
N GLY A 22 -9.70 -1.90 11.50
CA GLY A 22 -10.46 -0.75 11.02
C GLY A 22 -9.57 0.34 10.42
N ALA A 23 -8.46 0.67 11.08
CA ALA A 23 -7.47 1.61 10.56
C ALA A 23 -6.89 1.17 9.21
N SER A 24 -6.61 -0.12 9.05
CA SER A 24 -6.09 -0.68 7.80
C SER A 24 -7.06 -0.54 6.62
N GLN A 25 -8.38 -0.51 6.89
CA GLN A 25 -9.40 -0.30 5.86
C GLN A 25 -9.47 1.16 5.40
N ILE A 26 -9.17 2.11 6.29
CA ILE A 26 -9.22 3.56 5.99
C ILE A 26 -7.91 4.04 5.33
N VAL A 27 -6.77 3.68 5.92
CA VAL A 27 -5.44 4.13 5.46
C VAL A 27 -4.94 3.27 4.30
N GLY A 28 -5.39 2.02 4.22
CA GLY A 28 -4.87 1.03 3.28
C GLY A 28 -3.64 0.31 3.82
N LEU A 29 -3.19 -0.70 3.08
CA LEU A 29 -2.01 -1.48 3.40
C LEU A 29 -0.82 -1.03 2.54
N PRO A 30 0.42 -1.12 3.06
CA PRO A 30 1.60 -0.75 2.31
C PRO A 30 1.80 -1.73 1.15
N HIS A 31 1.99 -1.19 -0.05
CA HIS A 31 2.39 -1.95 -1.23
C HIS A 31 3.77 -1.48 -1.68
N LEU A 32 4.62 -2.43 -2.01
CA LEU A 32 5.98 -2.20 -2.47
C LEU A 32 6.00 -2.08 -3.99
N ARG A 33 6.74 -1.11 -4.53
CA ARG A 33 6.98 -1.00 -5.98
C ARG A 33 7.78 -2.21 -6.46
N PHE A 34 7.21 -2.98 -7.38
CA PHE A 34 7.78 -4.22 -7.90
C PHE A 34 8.27 -4.08 -9.35
N VAL A 35 7.44 -3.52 -10.24
CA VAL A 35 7.81 -3.29 -11.66
C VAL A 35 7.63 -1.82 -11.97
N TYR A 36 8.52 -1.24 -12.77
CA TYR A 36 8.40 0.13 -13.20
C TYR A 36 9.01 0.34 -14.58
N ASP A 37 8.39 1.22 -15.35
CA ASP A 37 8.89 1.73 -16.63
C ASP A 37 9.26 3.20 -16.45
N PHE A 38 10.39 3.61 -17.03
CA PHE A 38 10.87 4.98 -16.99
C PHE A 38 11.44 5.40 -18.33
N GLN A 39 11.38 6.69 -18.62
CA GLN A 39 12.08 7.34 -19.71
C GLN A 39 13.23 8.17 -19.14
N THR A 40 14.35 8.21 -19.86
CA THR A 40 15.54 8.98 -19.48
C THR A 40 15.77 10.11 -20.47
N ALA A 41 16.10 11.30 -19.97
CA ALA A 41 16.60 12.40 -20.80
C ALA A 41 18.11 12.19 -21.07
N GLY A 42 18.48 11.12 -21.78
CA GLY A 42 19.88 10.80 -22.08
C GLY A 42 20.22 9.32 -21.97
N ASN A 43 21.47 9.02 -21.58
CA ASN A 43 22.00 7.66 -21.51
C ASN A 43 21.28 6.83 -20.42
N PRO A 44 20.66 5.67 -20.77
CA PRO A 44 19.92 4.85 -19.81
C PRO A 44 20.79 4.22 -18.71
N PHE A 45 22.11 4.16 -18.90
CA PHE A 45 23.06 3.63 -17.91
C PHE A 45 23.62 4.70 -16.98
N ASP A 46 23.32 5.99 -17.21
CA ASP A 46 23.70 7.06 -16.30
C ASP A 46 22.76 7.07 -15.07
N THR A 47 23.33 6.84 -13.89
CA THR A 47 22.59 6.88 -12.62
C THR A 47 22.25 8.29 -12.16
N PHE A 48 22.87 9.32 -12.73
CA PHE A 48 22.62 10.72 -12.39
C PHE A 48 21.67 11.43 -13.36
N ALA A 49 21.29 10.78 -14.45
CA ALA A 49 20.31 11.32 -15.38
C ALA A 49 18.90 11.29 -14.77
N ASP A 50 18.14 12.37 -14.98
CA ASP A 50 16.74 12.45 -14.54
C ASP A 50 15.90 11.34 -15.18
N ARG A 51 15.19 10.59 -14.33
CA ARG A 51 14.32 9.47 -14.73
C ARG A 51 12.87 9.88 -14.54
N TYR A 52 12.11 9.83 -15.63
CA TYR A 52 10.67 10.07 -15.62
C TYR A 52 9.94 8.73 -15.66
N PHE A 53 9.43 8.28 -14.52
CA PHE A 53 8.63 7.07 -14.44
C PHE A 53 7.30 7.26 -15.17
N THR A 54 6.98 6.34 -16.07
CA THR A 54 5.73 6.37 -16.87
C THR A 54 4.72 5.35 -16.37
N ARG A 55 5.20 4.27 -15.75
CA ARG A 55 4.36 3.21 -15.19
C ARG A 55 4.99 2.63 -13.94
N CYS A 56 4.21 2.45 -12.88
CA CYS A 56 4.67 1.83 -11.65
C CYS A 56 3.65 0.83 -11.12
N SER A 57 4.10 -0.43 -10.98
CA SER A 57 3.35 -1.53 -10.41
C SER A 57 3.73 -1.72 -8.95
N TYR A 58 2.74 -1.69 -8.07
CA TYR A 58 2.86 -1.90 -6.64
C TYR A 58 2.21 -3.22 -6.26
N TRP A 59 2.90 -4.02 -5.45
CA TRP A 59 2.44 -5.33 -5.00
C TRP A 59 2.36 -5.35 -3.48
N GLY A 60 1.29 -5.93 -2.96
CA GLY A 60 1.07 -5.99 -1.53
C GLY A 60 -0.14 -6.83 -1.16
N PRO A 61 -0.57 -6.75 0.10
CA PRO A 61 -1.61 -7.64 0.63
C PRO A 61 -2.97 -7.51 -0.07
N ASN A 62 -3.27 -6.34 -0.67
CA ASN A 62 -4.52 -6.10 -1.38
C ASN A 62 -4.37 -6.32 -2.91
N GLY A 63 -3.30 -6.99 -3.36
CA GLY A 63 -3.08 -7.32 -4.76
C GLY A 63 -2.04 -6.44 -5.46
N LYS A 64 -2.23 -6.25 -6.76
CA LYS A 64 -1.34 -5.49 -7.63
C LYS A 64 -2.05 -4.24 -8.15
N PHE A 65 -1.41 -3.08 -7.99
CA PHE A 65 -1.91 -1.79 -8.46
C PHE A 65 -0.94 -1.20 -9.49
N THR A 66 -1.46 -0.67 -10.60
CA THR A 66 -0.61 -0.12 -11.67
C THR A 66 -0.93 1.33 -11.94
N ILE A 67 -0.08 2.22 -11.43
CA ILE A 67 -0.22 3.65 -11.70
C ILE A 67 0.43 3.97 -13.03
N HIS A 68 -0.36 4.55 -13.92
CA HIS A 68 0.08 5.14 -15.18
C HIS A 68 0.28 6.65 -15.01
N PHE A 69 1.34 7.19 -15.61
CA PHE A 69 1.66 8.63 -15.59
C PHE A 69 1.65 9.21 -14.17
N PRO A 70 2.56 8.74 -13.28
CA PRO A 70 2.61 9.21 -11.91
C PRO A 70 2.83 10.74 -11.87
N ALA A 71 2.20 11.39 -10.89
CA ALA A 71 2.36 12.82 -10.68
C ALA A 71 3.84 13.16 -10.47
N HIS A 72 4.33 14.18 -11.17
CA HIS A 72 5.74 14.60 -11.19
C HIS A 72 6.73 13.59 -11.83
N GLY A 73 6.23 12.52 -12.47
CA GLY A 73 7.09 11.52 -13.10
C GLY A 73 7.90 10.71 -12.09
N GLU A 74 7.51 10.71 -10.80
CA GLU A 74 8.21 10.00 -9.73
C GLU A 74 7.34 8.89 -9.14
N CYS A 75 7.98 7.80 -8.73
CA CYS A 75 7.29 6.72 -8.02
C CYS A 75 7.89 6.49 -6.65
N ALA A 76 7.05 6.64 -5.63
CA ALA A 76 7.40 6.26 -4.27
C ALA A 76 7.74 4.77 -4.19
N LEU A 77 8.65 4.39 -3.30
CA LEU A 77 8.98 2.98 -3.06
C LEU A 77 7.80 2.22 -2.43
N PHE A 78 7.09 2.89 -1.53
CA PHE A 78 5.89 2.38 -0.88
C PHE A 78 4.71 3.30 -1.14
N ARG A 79 3.55 2.70 -1.37
CA ARG A 79 2.29 3.43 -1.46
C ARG A 79 1.18 2.62 -0.79
N PHE A 80 0.26 3.32 -0.13
CA PHE A 80 -0.84 2.68 0.58
C PHE A 80 -2.05 2.58 -0.34
N PHE A 81 -2.63 1.39 -0.40
CA PHE A 81 -3.83 1.10 -1.18
C PHE A 81 -4.86 0.41 -0.30
N THR A 82 -6.11 0.85 -0.41
CA THR A 82 -7.26 0.25 0.26
C THR A 82 -7.84 -0.89 -0.58
N ALA A 83 -8.59 -1.82 0.03
CA ALA A 83 -9.21 -2.92 -0.71
C ALA A 83 -10.16 -2.43 -1.84
N ASN A 84 -10.80 -1.27 -1.66
CA ASN A 84 -11.70 -0.70 -2.67
C ASN A 84 -10.97 -0.11 -3.88
N SER A 85 -9.67 0.14 -3.79
CA SER A 85 -8.91 0.71 -4.91
C SER A 85 -8.73 -0.26 -6.08
N GLU A 86 -9.03 -1.55 -5.89
CA GLU A 86 -9.01 -2.58 -6.95
C GLU A 86 -10.11 -2.35 -8.01
N TYR A 87 -11.17 -1.61 -7.68
CA TYR A 87 -12.27 -1.29 -8.59
C TYR A 87 -12.05 -0.04 -9.45
N ALA A 88 -10.98 0.73 -9.21
CA ALA A 88 -10.72 1.95 -9.97
C ALA A 88 -10.03 1.70 -11.33
N GLU A 89 -9.61 0.47 -11.62
CA GLU A 89 -8.90 0.08 -12.85
C GLU A 89 -9.67 -0.94 -13.72
N ARG A 90 -10.99 -1.14 -13.50
CA ARG A 90 -11.87 -1.89 -14.43
C ARG A 90 -12.67 -0.98 -15.34
#